data_AF-A0A2K1PX63-F1
#
_entry.id   AF-A0A2K1PX63-F1
#
_cell.length_a   1.000
_cell.length_b   1.000
_cell.length_c   1.000
_cell.angle_alpha   90.00
_cell.angle_beta   90.00
_cell.angle_gamma   90.00
#
_symmetry.space_group_name_H-M   'P 1'
#
loop_
_entity.id
_entity.type
_entity.pdbx_description
1 polymer ?
#
loop_
_entity_poly.entity_id
_entity_poly.type
_entity_poly.pdbx_seq_one_letter_code
_entity_poly.pdbx_strand_id
1 'polypeptide(L)'
;MRNLSILVSCLALLAIASLPLRTHAQSAIHECTGASGEVLYSDKPCAAFGAADRGVPHTPPSGATMSLGRQAVRAGCAHTLDDLVHEITLAFDTSDPNRLVGVYHWPGLGTESGYDIADRLASLTRNHQLLDTQLSTGAVRLVLAQGKGNATTSTNFHLRRHENCWWISY
;
A
#
# COMPACT_ATOMS: atom_id res chain seq x y z
N MET A 1 -41.29 21.06 -43.11
CA MET A 1 -40.76 21.69 -41.88
C MET A 1 -40.68 20.71 -40.70
N ARG A 2 -41.76 19.96 -40.38
CA ARG A 2 -41.79 19.01 -39.24
C ARG A 2 -40.76 17.86 -39.30
N ASN A 3 -40.47 17.33 -40.50
CA ASN A 3 -39.50 16.24 -40.69
C ASN A 3 -38.03 16.72 -40.61
N LEU A 4 -37.78 18.00 -40.93
CA LEU A 4 -36.45 18.60 -40.84
C LEU A 4 -36.05 18.83 -39.38
N SER A 5 -37.00 19.22 -38.53
CA SER A 5 -36.79 19.41 -37.09
C SER A 5 -36.45 18.10 -36.35
N ILE A 6 -37.06 16.98 -36.75
CA ILE A 6 -36.79 15.66 -36.15
C ILE A 6 -35.38 15.18 -36.53
N LEU A 7 -34.98 15.38 -37.79
CA LEU A 7 -33.68 14.95 -38.29
C LEU A 7 -32.53 15.77 -37.67
N VAL A 8 -32.73 17.08 -37.48
CA VAL A 8 -31.80 17.96 -36.75
C VAL A 8 -31.69 17.57 -35.28
N SER A 9 -32.80 17.21 -34.63
CA SER A 9 -32.81 16.80 -33.22
C SER A 9 -32.11 15.45 -33.01
N CYS A 10 -32.31 14.47 -33.90
CA CYS A 10 -31.58 13.20 -33.87
C CYS A 10 -30.07 13.37 -34.11
N LEU A 11 -29.67 14.24 -35.05
CA LEU A 11 -28.24 14.52 -35.29
C LEU A 11 -27.58 15.20 -34.09
N ALA A 12 -28.29 16.11 -33.41
CA ALA A 12 -27.79 16.78 -32.22
C ALA A 12 -27.64 15.82 -31.03
N LEU A 13 -28.56 14.87 -30.85
CA LEU A 13 -28.47 13.84 -29.81
C LEU A 13 -27.32 12.85 -30.07
N LEU A 14 -27.07 12.46 -31.32
CA LEU A 14 -25.93 11.61 -31.67
C LEU A 14 -24.59 12.31 -31.41
N ALA A 15 -24.50 13.62 -31.67
CA ALA A 15 -23.28 14.40 -31.47
C ALA A 15 -22.87 14.51 -29.99
N ILE A 16 -23.84 14.50 -29.06
CA ILE A 16 -23.57 14.57 -27.62
C ILE A 16 -23.11 13.21 -27.06
N ALA A 17 -23.59 12.09 -27.63
CA ALA A 17 -23.20 10.74 -27.21
C ALA A 17 -21.75 10.36 -27.61
N SER A 18 -21.15 11.09 -28.54
CA SER A 18 -19.76 10.90 -28.99
C SER A 18 -18.73 11.67 -28.18
N LEU A 19 -19.11 12.40 -27.12
CA LEU A 19 -18.12 13.00 -26.22
C LEU A 19 -17.46 11.87 -25.41
N PRO A 20 -16.14 11.67 -25.51
CA PRO A 20 -15.45 10.71 -24.67
C PRO A 20 -15.60 11.18 -23.21
N LEU A 21 -16.36 10.45 -22.40
CA LEU A 21 -16.27 10.55 -20.96
C LEU A 21 -14.84 10.14 -20.59
N ARG A 22 -13.99 11.14 -20.37
CA ARG A 22 -12.64 10.94 -19.83
C ARG A 22 -12.75 10.67 -18.34
N THR A 23 -13.25 9.48 -17.97
CA THR A 23 -13.05 8.94 -16.63
C THR A 23 -11.64 8.39 -16.54
N HIS A 24 -10.64 9.27 -16.52
CA HIS A 24 -9.29 8.89 -16.14
C HIS A 24 -9.17 8.99 -14.63
N ALA A 25 -9.50 7.92 -13.92
CA ALA A 25 -8.87 7.64 -12.63
C ALA A 25 -7.47 7.08 -12.91
N GLN A 26 -6.60 7.87 -13.55
CA GLN A 26 -5.18 7.56 -13.62
C GLN A 26 -4.57 8.16 -12.37
N SER A 27 -4.39 7.32 -11.36
CA SER A 27 -3.52 7.68 -10.25
C SER A 27 -2.11 7.81 -10.82
N ALA A 28 -1.62 9.04 -10.93
CA ALA A 28 -0.24 9.28 -11.33
C ALA A 28 0.65 8.80 -10.20
N ILE A 29 1.61 7.93 -10.50
CA ILE A 29 2.65 7.59 -9.52
C ILE A 29 3.58 8.80 -9.43
N HIS A 30 3.57 9.43 -8.27
CA HIS A 30 4.48 10.49 -7.87
C HIS A 30 5.81 9.89 -7.40
N GLU A 31 6.92 10.33 -8.00
CA GLU A 31 8.25 10.10 -7.45
C GLU A 31 8.59 11.27 -6.51
N CYS A 32 8.67 10.99 -5.21
CA CYS A 32 8.82 11.96 -4.15
C CYS A 32 10.22 11.90 -3.54
N THR A 33 10.79 13.07 -3.24
CA THR A 33 12.06 13.17 -2.49
C THR A 33 11.81 13.81 -1.12
N GLY A 34 12.15 13.08 -0.06
CA GLY A 34 12.05 13.54 1.33
C GLY A 34 13.21 14.46 1.73
N ALA A 35 13.08 15.13 2.88
CA ALA A 35 14.08 16.07 3.40
C ALA A 35 15.45 15.42 3.70
N SER A 36 15.47 14.11 3.97
CA SER A 36 16.67 13.28 4.16
C SER A 36 17.33 12.85 2.84
N GLY A 37 16.71 13.13 1.69
CA GLY A 37 17.15 12.69 0.37
C GLY A 37 16.64 11.30 -0.03
N GLU A 38 15.78 10.66 0.77
CA GLU A 38 15.12 9.40 0.42
C GLU A 38 14.14 9.57 -0.77
N VAL A 39 14.05 8.55 -1.63
CA VAL A 39 13.12 8.52 -2.78
C VAL A 39 11.97 7.57 -2.46
N LEU A 40 10.74 8.06 -2.56
CA LEU A 40 9.50 7.32 -2.34
C LEU A 40 8.63 7.40 -3.60
N TYR A 41 7.95 6.32 -3.95
CA TYR A 41 6.93 6.32 -5.01
C TYR A 41 5.55 6.23 -4.37
N SER A 42 4.62 7.09 -4.76
CA SER A 42 3.27 7.09 -4.20
C SER A 42 2.21 7.48 -5.21
N ASP A 43 1.04 6.90 -5.08
CA ASP A 43 -0.20 7.32 -5.73
C ASP A 43 -0.83 8.57 -5.09
N LYS A 44 -0.32 9.00 -3.94
CA LYS A 44 -0.67 10.27 -3.27
C LYS A 44 0.31 11.37 -3.67
N PRO A 45 -0.13 12.64 -3.68
CA PRO A 45 0.76 13.76 -3.96
C PRO A 45 1.88 13.84 -2.92
N CYS A 46 3.11 14.18 -3.33
CA CYS A 46 4.28 14.19 -2.44
C CYS A 46 4.11 15.08 -1.20
N ALA A 47 3.29 16.13 -1.30
CA ALA A 47 2.94 17.01 -0.18
C ALA A 47 2.31 16.26 1.01
N ALA A 48 1.63 15.13 0.78
CA ALA A 48 1.07 14.30 1.85
C ALA A 48 2.14 13.68 2.76
N PHE A 49 3.39 13.61 2.30
CA PHE A 49 4.53 13.07 3.04
C PHE A 49 5.53 14.16 3.45
N GLY A 50 5.21 15.45 3.27
CA GLY A 50 6.17 16.54 3.45
C GLY A 50 7.35 16.47 2.46
N ALA A 51 7.16 15.77 1.35
CA ALA A 51 8.15 15.56 0.30
C ALA A 51 7.84 16.44 -0.92
N ALA A 52 8.85 16.63 -1.78
CA ALA A 52 8.69 17.34 -3.05
C ALA A 52 8.61 16.35 -4.21
N ASP A 53 7.77 16.65 -5.22
CA ASP A 53 7.78 15.92 -6.49
C ASP A 53 9.16 16.06 -7.15
N ARG A 54 9.75 14.93 -7.55
CA ARG A 54 10.92 14.91 -8.41
C ARG A 54 10.48 15.25 -9.82
N GLY A 55 10.56 16.52 -10.18
CA GLY A 55 10.40 16.91 -11.59
C GLY A 55 11.59 16.41 -12.41
N VAL A 56 11.33 15.57 -13.44
CA VAL A 56 11.95 15.55 -14.80
C VAL A 56 12.00 14.12 -15.40
N PRO A 57 11.80 13.98 -16.74
CA PRO A 57 11.73 12.74 -17.52
C PRO A 57 12.78 11.66 -17.21
N HIS A 58 12.31 10.42 -17.20
CA HIS A 58 13.11 9.21 -17.01
C HIS A 58 14.04 8.91 -18.20
N THR A 59 15.34 9.09 -17.99
CA THR A 59 16.35 8.19 -18.55
C THR A 59 16.90 7.35 -17.39
N PRO A 60 16.61 6.04 -17.32
CA PRO A 60 17.11 5.21 -16.23
C PRO A 60 18.64 5.16 -16.28
N PRO A 61 19.36 5.40 -15.16
CA PRO A 61 20.80 5.24 -15.12
C PRO A 61 21.14 3.76 -15.31
N SER A 62 21.81 3.45 -16.44
CA SER A 62 22.45 2.16 -16.65
C SER A 62 23.59 2.03 -15.65
N GLY A 63 23.38 1.24 -14.58
CA GLY A 63 24.46 0.87 -13.66
C GLY A 63 24.20 1.06 -12.17
N ALA A 64 23.01 1.47 -11.74
CA ALA A 64 22.67 1.40 -10.31
C ALA A 64 22.37 -0.06 -9.93
N THR A 65 23.35 -0.78 -9.41
CA THR A 65 23.10 -1.98 -8.61
C THR A 65 22.28 -1.57 -7.38
N MET A 66 20.96 -1.68 -7.53
CA MET A 66 19.94 -1.34 -6.55
C MET A 66 20.01 -2.31 -5.37
N SER A 67 20.95 -2.10 -4.46
CA SER A 67 21.15 -2.94 -3.27
C SER A 67 20.30 -2.54 -2.06
N LEU A 68 19.31 -1.65 -2.23
CA LEU A 68 18.36 -1.27 -1.18
C LEU A 68 16.88 -1.57 -1.55
N GLY A 69 16.62 -2.10 -2.76
CA GLY A 69 15.28 -2.56 -3.17
C GLY A 69 15.08 -4.07 -3.10
N ARG A 70 16.15 -4.86 -2.96
CA ARG A 70 16.07 -6.33 -3.02
C ARG A 70 15.47 -6.96 -1.76
N GLN A 71 15.48 -6.26 -0.62
CA GLN A 71 14.81 -6.72 0.60
C GLN A 71 13.31 -6.40 0.62
N ALA A 72 12.85 -5.26 0.08
CA ALA A 72 11.41 -4.95 0.00
C ALA A 72 10.66 -5.96 -0.90
N VAL A 73 11.36 -6.53 -1.89
CA VAL A 73 10.86 -7.58 -2.79
C VAL A 73 10.67 -8.95 -2.08
N ARG A 74 11.14 -9.13 -0.83
CA ARG A 74 10.84 -10.35 -0.05
C ARG A 74 9.52 -10.29 0.73
N ALA A 75 8.90 -9.11 0.84
CA ALA A 75 7.56 -8.95 1.42
C ALA A 75 6.43 -9.43 0.48
N GLY A 76 6.70 -10.43 -0.37
CA GLY A 76 5.74 -10.97 -1.34
C GLY A 76 5.25 -12.38 -1.02
N CYS A 77 5.96 -13.15 -0.18
CA CYS A 77 5.57 -14.50 0.19
C CYS A 77 6.39 -15.05 1.36
N ALA A 78 5.79 -15.16 2.55
CA ALA A 78 6.40 -15.91 3.65
C ALA A 78 6.14 -17.41 3.46
N HIS A 79 7.15 -18.20 3.07
CA HIS A 79 6.95 -19.63 2.80
C HIS A 79 6.68 -20.44 4.08
N THR A 80 7.31 -20.04 5.18
CA THR A 80 7.15 -20.62 6.52
C THR A 80 6.56 -19.61 7.50
N LEU A 81 6.09 -20.09 8.67
CA LEU A 81 5.65 -19.19 9.74
C LEU A 81 6.82 -18.40 10.34
N ASP A 82 8.03 -18.98 10.32
CA ASP A 82 9.24 -18.30 10.76
C ASP A 82 9.56 -17.11 9.85
N ASP A 83 9.49 -17.29 8.53
CA ASP A 83 9.64 -16.19 7.56
C ASP A 83 8.62 -15.07 7.82
N LEU A 84 7.37 -15.43 8.13
CA LEU A 84 6.32 -14.46 8.43
C LEU A 84 6.63 -13.67 9.71
N VAL A 85 6.99 -14.37 10.79
CA VAL A 85 7.35 -13.74 12.07
C VAL A 85 8.60 -12.87 11.91
N HIS A 86 9.56 -13.30 11.09
CA HIS A 86 10.75 -12.52 10.78
C HIS A 86 10.42 -11.21 10.07
N GLU A 87 9.58 -11.24 9.02
CA GLU A 87 9.17 -10.01 8.32
C GLU A 87 8.32 -9.09 9.22
N ILE A 88 7.45 -9.65 10.06
CA ILE A 88 6.71 -8.86 11.07
C ILE A 88 7.71 -8.17 12.01
N THR A 89 8.67 -8.90 12.56
CA THR A 89 9.68 -8.36 13.48
C THR A 89 10.48 -7.25 12.82
N LEU A 90 10.97 -7.47 11.59
CA LEU A 90 11.69 -6.46 10.82
C LEU A 90 10.86 -5.21 10.56
N ALA A 91 9.54 -5.34 10.31
CA ALA A 91 8.66 -4.20 10.11
C ALA A 91 8.61 -3.27 11.33
N PHE A 92 8.63 -3.82 12.54
CA PHE A 92 8.67 -3.03 13.77
C PHE A 92 10.09 -2.52 14.08
N ASP A 93 11.11 -3.38 13.98
CA ASP A 93 12.51 -3.01 14.28
C ASP A 93 13.02 -1.87 13.39
N THR A 94 12.58 -1.85 12.12
CA THR A 94 12.95 -0.81 11.14
C THR A 94 11.93 0.32 11.05
N SER A 95 10.83 0.25 11.83
CA SER A 95 9.67 1.15 11.71
C SER A 95 9.17 1.30 10.26
N ASP A 96 9.22 0.23 9.48
CA ASP A 96 8.85 0.20 8.07
C ASP A 96 7.41 -0.34 7.90
N PRO A 97 6.42 0.55 7.67
CA PRO A 97 5.04 0.12 7.49
C PRO A 97 4.83 -0.73 6.24
N ASN A 98 5.63 -0.55 5.18
CA ASN A 98 5.44 -1.28 3.94
C ASN A 98 5.80 -2.76 4.08
N ARG A 99 6.69 -3.11 5.02
CA ARG A 99 6.98 -4.51 5.35
C ARG A 99 5.78 -5.22 5.97
N LEU A 100 5.13 -4.58 6.96
CA LEU A 100 3.94 -5.18 7.60
C LEU A 100 2.75 -5.25 6.62
N VAL A 101 2.56 -4.20 5.82
CA VAL A 101 1.56 -4.15 4.74
C VAL A 101 1.84 -5.23 3.68
N GLY A 102 3.10 -5.50 3.35
CA GLY A 102 3.49 -6.50 2.36
C GLY A 102 3.11 -7.94 2.74
N VAL A 103 3.08 -8.27 4.03
CA VAL A 103 2.68 -9.61 4.50
C VAL A 103 1.17 -9.76 4.78
N TYR A 104 0.36 -8.74 4.45
CA TYR A 104 -1.10 -8.79 4.60
C TYR A 104 -1.79 -9.51 3.42
N HIS A 105 -2.88 -10.23 3.71
CA HIS A 105 -3.68 -10.93 2.70
C HIS A 105 -4.63 -9.96 1.97
N TRP A 106 -4.18 -9.41 0.84
CA TRP A 106 -4.93 -8.44 0.03
C TRP A 106 -6.08 -8.97 -0.87
N PRO A 107 -6.06 -10.22 -1.38
CA PRO A 107 -7.05 -10.68 -2.35
C PRO A 107 -8.51 -10.50 -1.90
N GLY A 108 -9.31 -9.89 -2.76
CA GLY A 108 -10.75 -9.68 -2.52
C GLY A 108 -11.12 -8.36 -1.82
N LEU A 109 -10.13 -7.52 -1.47
CA LEU A 109 -10.40 -6.18 -0.91
C LEU A 109 -10.68 -5.14 -2.00
N GLY A 110 -11.64 -4.26 -1.72
CA GLY A 110 -11.85 -3.04 -2.51
C GLY A 110 -10.86 -1.92 -2.13
N THR A 111 -10.79 -0.88 -2.95
CA THR A 111 -9.83 0.22 -2.80
C THR A 111 -9.91 0.92 -1.44
N GLU A 112 -11.11 1.29 -1.00
CA GLU A 112 -11.32 2.01 0.27
C GLU A 112 -10.88 1.17 1.47
N SER A 113 -11.38 -0.06 1.58
CA SER A 113 -10.97 -1.00 2.63
C SER A 113 -9.46 -1.31 2.59
N GLY A 114 -8.89 -1.34 1.39
CA GLY A 114 -7.44 -1.52 1.20
C GLY A 114 -6.64 -0.40 1.86
N TYR A 115 -7.02 0.86 1.62
CA TYR A 115 -6.37 2.01 2.27
C TYR A 115 -6.59 2.03 3.78
N ASP A 116 -7.80 1.75 4.27
CA ASP A 116 -8.09 1.70 5.72
C ASP A 116 -7.21 0.66 6.44
N ILE A 117 -7.06 -0.52 5.83
CA ILE A 117 -6.21 -1.60 6.36
C ILE A 117 -4.75 -1.17 6.33
N ALA A 118 -4.27 -0.63 5.20
CA ALA A 118 -2.89 -0.17 5.07
C ALA A 118 -2.55 0.92 6.10
N ASP A 119 -3.42 1.91 6.28
CA ASP A 119 -3.25 2.98 7.26
C ASP A 119 -3.26 2.44 8.69
N ARG A 120 -4.15 1.48 9.00
CA ARG A 120 -4.16 0.82 10.30
C ARG A 120 -2.87 0.04 10.56
N LEU A 121 -2.40 -0.78 9.62
CA LEU A 121 -1.14 -1.53 9.74
C LEU A 121 0.04 -0.57 9.92
N ALA A 122 0.08 0.49 9.11
CA ALA A 122 1.14 1.48 9.17
C ALA A 122 1.12 2.28 10.48
N SER A 123 -0.04 2.50 11.09
CA SER A 123 -0.15 3.10 12.42
C SER A 123 0.39 2.19 13.53
N LEU A 124 0.32 0.86 13.37
CA LEU A 124 0.86 -0.08 14.34
C LEU A 124 2.39 0.03 14.40
N THR A 125 3.08 -0.08 13.27
CA THR A 125 4.55 -0.01 13.18
C THR A 125 5.13 1.36 13.53
N ARG A 126 4.43 2.46 13.21
CA ARG A 126 4.91 3.81 13.53
C ARG A 126 4.77 4.19 15.00
N ASN A 127 3.71 3.74 15.65
CA ASN A 127 3.35 4.22 16.99
C ASN A 127 3.68 3.23 18.11
N HIS A 128 4.09 2.00 17.77
CA HIS A 128 4.33 0.95 18.74
C HIS A 128 5.67 0.25 18.51
N GLN A 129 6.21 -0.29 19.60
CA GLN A 129 7.34 -1.22 19.57
C GLN A 129 6.81 -2.64 19.79
N LEU A 130 7.36 -3.61 19.05
CA LEU A 130 7.06 -5.01 19.25
C LEU A 130 7.81 -5.53 20.48
N LEU A 131 7.06 -6.03 21.46
CA LEU A 131 7.62 -6.62 22.68
C LEU A 131 7.72 -8.14 22.56
N ASP A 132 6.70 -8.76 21.96
CA ASP A 132 6.60 -10.21 21.86
C ASP A 132 5.69 -10.61 20.70
N THR A 133 5.96 -11.78 20.13
CA THR A 133 5.16 -12.40 19.06
C THR A 133 4.75 -13.81 19.49
N GLN A 134 3.44 -14.00 19.68
CA GLN A 134 2.88 -15.24 20.19
C GLN A 134 2.12 -15.97 19.07
N LEU A 135 2.64 -17.12 18.66
CA LEU A 135 1.96 -17.99 17.70
C LEU A 135 0.95 -18.88 18.42
N SER A 136 -0.25 -18.97 17.84
CA SER A 136 -1.31 -19.87 18.28
C SER A 136 -1.97 -20.52 17.06
N THR A 137 -2.90 -21.44 17.30
CA THR A 137 -3.55 -22.19 16.19
C THR A 137 -4.31 -21.23 15.28
N GLY A 138 -3.74 -20.96 14.09
CA GLY A 138 -4.36 -20.11 13.07
C GLY A 138 -4.28 -18.60 13.35
N ALA A 139 -3.47 -18.15 14.31
CA ALA A 139 -3.32 -16.73 14.60
C ALA A 139 -1.93 -16.37 15.13
N VAL A 140 -1.52 -15.13 14.90
CA VAL A 140 -0.36 -14.50 15.52
C VAL A 140 -0.82 -13.31 16.35
N ARG A 141 -0.43 -13.29 17.62
CA ARG A 141 -0.70 -12.19 18.55
C ARG A 141 0.57 -11.37 18.73
N LEU A 142 0.49 -10.08 18.44
CA LEU A 142 1.56 -9.13 18.69
C LEU A 142 1.31 -8.42 20.01
N VAL A 143 2.30 -8.43 20.90
CA VAL A 143 2.30 -7.64 22.13
C VAL A 143 3.10 -6.38 21.86
N LEU A 144 2.50 -5.22 22.08
CA LEU A 144 2.99 -3.93 21.60
C LEU A 144 3.11 -2.94 22.76
N ALA A 145 4.23 -2.23 22.86
CA ALA A 145 4.37 -1.07 23.75
C ALA A 145 3.97 0.22 23.02
N GLN A 146 3.27 1.11 23.72
CA GLN A 146 2.84 2.40 23.17
C GLN A 146 3.74 3.55 23.69
N GLY A 147 4.68 4.03 22.86
CA GLY A 147 5.50 5.21 23.14
C GLY A 147 6.28 5.21 24.47
N LYS A 148 6.39 6.38 25.12
CA LYS A 148 7.11 6.59 26.41
C LYS A 148 6.36 6.07 27.67
N GLY A 149 5.17 5.48 27.50
CA GLY A 149 4.38 4.94 28.61
C GLY A 149 4.57 3.43 28.77
N ASN A 150 4.24 2.89 29.95
CA ASN A 150 4.21 1.44 30.19
C ASN A 150 2.93 0.76 29.66
N ALA A 151 2.11 1.47 28.86
CA ALA A 151 0.88 0.91 28.33
C ALA A 151 1.21 -0.14 27.26
N THR A 152 0.83 -1.39 27.54
CA THR A 152 0.96 -2.50 26.61
C THR A 152 -0.40 -2.75 25.96
N THR A 153 -0.43 -2.75 24.64
CA THR A 153 -1.59 -3.17 23.84
C THR A 153 -1.26 -4.47 23.12
N SER A 154 -2.28 -5.12 22.55
CA SER A 154 -2.06 -6.28 21.70
C SER A 154 -3.00 -6.29 20.52
N THR A 155 -2.51 -6.78 19.39
CA THR A 155 -3.32 -7.03 18.19
C THR A 155 -3.20 -8.50 17.80
N ASN A 156 -4.32 -9.08 17.36
CA ASN A 156 -4.35 -10.43 16.83
C ASN A 156 -4.53 -10.36 15.33
N PHE A 157 -3.79 -11.18 14.61
CA PHE A 157 -4.00 -11.43 13.19
C PHE A 157 -4.31 -12.90 12.96
N HIS A 158 -5.26 -13.17 12.09
CA HIS A 158 -5.47 -14.52 11.57
C HIS A 158 -4.35 -14.88 10.61
N LEU A 159 -3.92 -16.15 10.64
CA LEU A 159 -2.95 -16.70 9.71
C LEU A 159 -3.70 -17.32 8.53
N ARG A 160 -3.38 -16.85 7.32
CA ARG A 160 -3.94 -17.35 6.07
C ARG A 160 -2.87 -18.07 5.27
N ARG A 161 -3.22 -19.22 4.68
CA ARG A 161 -2.42 -19.89 3.66
C ARG A 161 -3.03 -19.61 2.29
N HIS A 162 -2.28 -18.97 1.41
CA HIS A 162 -2.72 -18.67 0.03
C HIS A 162 -1.50 -18.66 -0.89
N GLU A 163 -1.60 -19.34 -2.04
CA GLU A 163 -0.51 -19.49 -3.02
C GLU A 163 0.80 -20.01 -2.39
N ASN A 164 0.71 -20.98 -1.48
CA ASN A 164 1.85 -21.54 -0.72
C ASN A 164 2.63 -20.53 0.14
N CYS A 165 2.02 -19.39 0.47
CA CYS A 165 2.56 -18.38 1.37
C CYS A 165 1.67 -18.25 2.61
N TRP A 166 2.28 -17.86 3.71
CA TRP A 166 1.62 -17.40 4.92
C TRP A 166 1.40 -15.89 4.85
N TRP A 167 0.22 -15.46 5.30
CA TRP A 167 -0.21 -14.07 5.32
C TRP A 167 -0.90 -13.78 6.65
N ILE A 168 -0.87 -12.51 7.07
CA ILE A 168 -1.74 -12.01 8.13
C ILE A 168 -3.03 -11.44 7.55
N SER A 169 -4.14 -11.61 8.27
CA SER A 169 -5.37 -10.86 8.03
C SER A 169 -5.95 -10.36 9.36
N TYR A 170 -6.80 -9.33 9.28
CA TYR A 170 -7.68 -9.02 10.40
C TYR A 170 -8.75 -10.11 10.57
#